data_AF-A0A6N7M953-F1
#
_entry.id   AF-A0A6N7M953-F1
#
_cell.length_a   1.000
_cell.length_b   1.000
_cell.length_c   1.000
_cell.angle_alpha   90.00
_cell.angle_beta   90.00
_cell.angle_gamma   90.00
#
_symmetry.space_group_name_H-M   'P 1'
#
loop_
_entity.id
_entity.type
_entity.pdbx_description
1 polymer ?
#
loop_
_entity_poly.entity_id
_entity_poly.type
_entity_poly.pdbx_seq_one_letter_code
_entity_poly.pdbx_strand_id
1 'polypeptide(L)'
;MDSILKEADNKKYNNWGERGPLVCSDQSKIFESQKYTSRQDLSLSEKSILYFYKLTDVKGFEFVAHSNAHFSLPILLPNNVLLYPCFCTSLEGTNPNEPKAQATLKMENSGTYIYDGWLPIENLSEESIRDNLQQLNESMSVFSIVSGSRIEWEPKYPAGNIIDSIHYLTPNHLSTIAEISDLAVKMKKEDRKSIFRSISWLDQS
;
A
#
# COMPACT_ATOMS: atom_id res chain seq x y z
N MET A 1 1.15 -15.40 31.52
CA MET A 1 0.81 -14.13 30.83
C MET A 1 2.07 -13.28 30.65
N ASP A 2 2.93 -13.15 31.67
CA ASP A 2 4.22 -12.44 31.57
C ASP A 2 5.30 -13.09 30.68
N SER A 3 5.24 -14.40 30.41
CA SER A 3 6.23 -15.05 29.54
C SER A 3 5.97 -14.83 28.04
N ILE A 4 4.72 -14.59 27.65
CA ILE A 4 4.34 -14.29 26.25
C ILE A 4 4.79 -12.86 25.91
N LEU A 5 4.68 -11.93 26.86
CA LEU A 5 5.18 -10.56 26.72
C LEU A 5 6.71 -10.50 26.71
N LYS A 6 7.39 -11.31 27.55
CA LYS A 6 8.86 -11.44 27.51
C LYS A 6 9.40 -12.13 26.26
N GLU A 7 8.64 -13.03 25.64
CA GLU A 7 8.99 -13.57 24.32
C GLU A 7 8.76 -12.57 23.19
N ALA A 8 7.80 -11.65 23.32
CA ALA A 8 7.61 -10.56 22.38
C ALA A 8 8.79 -9.56 22.39
N ASP A 9 9.39 -9.31 23.56
CA ASP A 9 10.57 -8.44 23.70
C ASP A 9 11.85 -9.00 23.05
N ASN A 10 11.93 -10.32 22.81
CA ASN A 10 13.12 -11.00 22.29
C ASN A 10 13.00 -11.55 20.88
N LYS A 11 11.85 -11.39 20.21
CA LYS A 11 11.66 -11.89 18.85
C LYS A 11 11.69 -10.71 17.87
N LYS A 12 12.82 -10.59 17.17
CA LYS A 12 12.96 -9.75 15.98
C LYS A 12 12.07 -10.34 14.89
N TYR A 13 10.98 -9.67 14.53
CA TYR A 13 10.06 -10.16 13.50
C TYR A 13 10.13 -9.29 12.24
N ASN A 14 10.68 -9.88 11.18
CA ASN A 14 10.83 -9.33 9.83
C ASN A 14 10.43 -10.39 8.78
N ASN A 15 9.38 -11.17 9.05
CA ASN A 15 8.89 -12.13 8.07
C ASN A 15 7.99 -11.42 7.06
N TRP A 16 8.26 -11.65 5.76
CA TRP A 16 7.37 -11.24 4.67
C TRP A 16 5.96 -11.79 4.92
N GLY A 17 4.98 -10.90 4.91
CA GLY A 17 3.57 -11.15 5.19
C GLY A 17 3.12 -10.89 6.63
N GLU A 18 3.98 -10.32 7.47
CA GLU A 18 3.62 -9.84 8.81
C GLU A 18 3.83 -8.32 8.92
N ARG A 19 2.79 -7.58 9.34
CA ARG A 19 2.94 -6.19 9.81
C ARG A 19 3.55 -6.21 11.21
N GLY A 20 4.88 -6.31 11.27
CA GLY A 20 5.64 -6.16 12.52
C GLY A 20 6.00 -4.70 12.78
N PRO A 21 6.16 -4.25 14.04
CA PRO A 21 6.75 -2.95 14.32
C PRO A 21 8.18 -2.91 13.79
N LEU A 22 8.56 -1.80 13.15
CA LEU A 22 9.94 -1.63 12.72
C LEU A 22 10.82 -1.35 13.94
N VAL A 23 11.50 -2.38 14.44
CA VAL A 23 12.30 -2.28 15.68
C VAL A 23 13.70 -1.77 15.36
N CYS A 24 13.94 -0.50 15.62
CA CYS A 24 15.27 0.09 15.68
C CYS A 24 15.58 0.45 17.14
N SER A 25 16.72 0.00 17.68
CA SER A 25 17.15 0.34 19.04
C SER A 25 18.04 1.60 19.08
N ASP A 26 18.50 2.08 17.92
CA ASP A 26 19.34 3.26 17.79
C ASP A 26 18.49 4.54 17.88
N GLN A 27 18.58 5.23 19.02
CA GLN A 27 17.84 6.46 19.28
C GLN A 27 18.20 7.60 18.32
N SER A 28 19.43 7.65 17.83
CA SER A 28 19.86 8.67 16.86
C SER A 28 19.17 8.45 15.52
N LYS A 29 19.11 7.20 15.03
CA LYS A 29 18.35 6.85 13.82
C LYS A 29 16.87 7.13 13.96
N ILE A 30 16.27 6.80 15.10
CA ILE A 30 14.86 7.12 15.39
C ILE A 30 14.63 8.62 15.29
N PHE A 31 15.44 9.42 15.98
CA PHE A 31 15.32 10.87 15.96
C PHE A 31 15.51 11.46 14.55
N GLU A 32 16.47 10.95 13.78
CA GLU A 32 16.68 11.40 12.40
C GLU A 32 15.52 11.01 11.48
N SER A 33 14.99 9.80 11.61
CA SER A 33 13.85 9.33 10.83
C SER A 33 12.60 10.19 11.05
N GLN A 34 12.39 10.68 12.27
CA GLN A 34 11.28 11.56 12.63
C GLN A 34 11.35 12.94 11.94
N LYS A 35 12.51 13.36 11.43
CA LYS A 35 12.61 14.61 10.66
C LYS A 35 11.85 14.54 9.34
N TYR A 36 11.67 13.34 8.78
CA TYR A 36 10.94 13.17 7.53
C TYR A 36 9.42 13.18 7.72
N THR A 37 8.93 12.76 8.89
CA THR A 37 7.48 12.72 9.17
C THR A 37 6.87 14.14 9.16
N SER A 38 7.64 15.15 9.56
CA SER A 38 7.20 16.55 9.65
C SER A 38 7.33 17.35 8.34
N ARG A 39 8.01 16.82 7.32
CA ARG A 39 8.13 17.47 6.00
C ARG A 39 6.76 17.57 5.34
N GLN A 40 6.32 18.76 4.92
CA GLN A 40 5.00 18.97 4.30
C GLN A 40 5.03 18.89 2.78
N ASP A 41 6.20 19.03 2.18
CA ASP A 41 6.47 19.00 0.75
C ASP A 41 6.61 17.59 0.17
N LEU A 42 6.61 16.57 1.04
CA LEU A 42 6.66 15.16 0.66
C LEU A 42 5.29 14.49 0.88
N SER A 43 4.91 13.60 -0.03
CA SER A 43 3.79 12.68 0.13
C SER A 43 4.05 11.66 1.24
N LEU A 44 2.99 11.00 1.73
CA LEU A 44 3.11 9.96 2.75
C LEU A 44 4.07 8.83 2.32
N SER A 45 4.01 8.42 1.05
CA SER A 45 4.86 7.35 0.52
C SER A 45 6.33 7.77 0.45
N GLU A 46 6.63 8.99 -0.01
CA GLU A 46 7.99 9.55 0.00
C GLU A 46 8.56 9.62 1.42
N LYS A 47 7.76 10.11 2.39
CA LYS A 47 8.18 10.14 3.80
C LYS A 47 8.44 8.73 4.32
N SER A 48 7.59 7.76 3.96
CA SER A 48 7.71 6.37 4.41
C SER A 48 8.99 5.71 3.89
N ILE A 49 9.37 5.99 2.64
CA ILE A 49 10.64 5.51 2.05
C ILE A 49 11.84 6.06 2.82
N LEU A 50 11.88 7.38 3.03
CA LEU A 50 12.99 8.03 3.73
C LEU A 50 13.05 7.61 5.21
N TYR A 51 11.90 7.49 5.86
CA TYR A 51 11.76 7.01 7.22
C TYR A 51 12.28 5.57 7.36
N PHE A 52 11.81 4.67 6.50
CA PHE A 52 12.26 3.27 6.45
C PHE A 52 13.77 3.18 6.26
N TYR A 53 14.30 3.86 5.23
CA TYR A 53 15.73 3.86 4.97
C TYR A 53 16.54 4.34 6.17
N LYS A 54 16.12 5.42 6.86
CA LYS A 54 16.87 5.91 8.03
C LYS A 54 16.91 4.94 9.19
N LEU A 55 15.88 4.11 9.34
CA LEU A 55 15.82 3.15 10.43
C LEU A 55 16.56 1.85 10.09
N THR A 56 16.53 1.42 8.83
CA THR A 56 17.03 0.09 8.42
C THR A 56 18.34 0.14 7.63
N ASP A 57 18.73 1.31 7.10
CA ASP A 57 19.75 1.49 6.04
C ASP A 57 19.48 0.68 4.76
N VAL A 58 18.26 0.15 4.58
CA VAL A 58 17.90 -0.64 3.42
C VAL A 58 17.40 0.27 2.30
N LYS A 59 17.99 0.11 1.12
CA LYS A 59 17.64 0.84 -0.09
C LYS A 59 16.47 0.23 -0.82
N GLY A 60 15.27 0.71 -0.50
CA GLY A 60 14.06 0.34 -1.21
C GLY A 60 12.81 0.68 -0.41
N PHE A 61 11.70 0.14 -0.88
CA PHE A 61 10.39 0.47 -0.37
C PHE A 61 9.57 -0.80 -0.16
N GLU A 62 9.19 -1.04 1.10
CA GLU A 62 8.20 -2.05 1.46
C GLU A 62 6.79 -1.45 1.47
N PHE A 63 5.89 -2.11 0.77
CA PHE A 63 4.48 -1.74 0.71
C PHE A 63 3.59 -2.97 0.85
N VAL A 64 2.30 -2.75 1.10
CA VAL A 64 1.29 -3.81 1.13
C VAL A 64 0.33 -3.55 -0.03
N ALA A 65 0.08 -4.56 -0.85
CA ALA A 65 -0.88 -4.50 -1.92
C ALA A 65 -2.11 -5.36 -1.61
N HIS A 66 -3.28 -4.82 -1.93
CA HIS A 66 -4.58 -5.47 -1.79
C HIS A 66 -5.15 -5.69 -3.18
N SER A 67 -5.49 -6.93 -3.52
CA SER A 67 -6.05 -7.25 -4.85
C SER A 67 -7.14 -8.31 -4.77
N ASN A 68 -8.11 -8.26 -5.69
CA ASN A 68 -9.03 -9.38 -5.90
C ASN A 68 -8.46 -10.47 -6.82
N ALA A 69 -7.27 -10.28 -7.40
CA ALA A 69 -6.52 -11.33 -8.05
C ALA A 69 -5.93 -12.28 -7.00
N HIS A 70 -6.01 -13.58 -7.27
CA HIS A 70 -5.37 -14.62 -6.46
C HIS A 70 -4.20 -15.24 -7.23
N PHE A 71 -2.99 -15.13 -6.67
CA PHE A 71 -1.82 -15.84 -7.18
C PHE A 71 -1.00 -16.44 -6.04
N SER A 72 -0.58 -17.68 -6.22
CA SER A 72 0.07 -18.49 -5.17
C SER A 72 1.59 -18.40 -5.16
N LEU A 73 2.20 -17.78 -6.17
CA LEU A 73 3.65 -17.64 -6.29
C LEU A 73 4.05 -16.18 -6.36
N PRO A 74 5.23 -15.80 -5.84
CA PRO A 74 5.73 -14.44 -6.01
C PRO A 74 5.83 -14.08 -7.49
N ILE A 75 5.46 -12.85 -7.82
CA ILE A 75 5.52 -12.34 -9.20
C ILE A 75 6.40 -11.09 -9.26
N LEU A 76 7.18 -10.99 -10.33
CA LEU A 76 7.94 -9.80 -10.67
C LEU A 76 7.18 -9.03 -11.75
N LEU A 77 6.68 -7.86 -11.39
CA LEU A 77 6.07 -6.91 -12.30
C LEU A 77 7.15 -6.09 -13.03
N PRO A 78 6.79 -5.27 -14.03
CA PRO A 78 7.69 -4.27 -14.58
C PRO A 78 8.36 -3.39 -13.51
N ASN A 79 9.42 -2.70 -13.89
CA ASN A 79 10.17 -1.79 -13.01
C ASN A 79 10.70 -2.45 -11.71
N ASN A 80 10.94 -3.77 -11.75
CA ASN A 80 11.46 -4.58 -10.64
C ASN A 80 10.58 -4.60 -9.39
N VAL A 81 9.26 -4.39 -9.55
CA VAL A 81 8.32 -4.49 -8.43
C VAL A 81 8.00 -5.95 -8.15
N LEU A 82 8.33 -6.43 -6.95
CA LEU A 82 8.05 -7.79 -6.49
C LEU A 82 6.77 -7.79 -5.65
N LEU A 83 5.86 -8.73 -5.91
CA LEU A 83 4.71 -9.02 -5.05
C LEU A 83 4.80 -10.45 -4.51
N TYR A 84 4.67 -10.60 -3.20
CA TYR A 84 4.74 -11.88 -2.50
C TYR A 84 3.41 -12.17 -1.77
N PRO A 85 2.78 -13.35 -1.95
CA PRO A 85 1.52 -13.67 -1.29
C PRO A 85 1.64 -13.82 0.23
N CYS A 86 0.76 -13.14 0.98
CA CYS A 86 0.77 -13.12 2.45
C CYS A 86 -0.25 -14.09 3.08
N PHE A 87 -0.64 -15.12 2.33
CA PHE A 87 -1.60 -16.14 2.73
C PHE A 87 -1.02 -17.54 2.49
N CYS A 88 -1.68 -18.56 3.03
CA CYS A 88 -1.34 -19.94 2.77
C CYS A 88 -1.81 -20.32 1.37
N THR A 89 -0.92 -20.84 0.54
CA THR A 89 -1.25 -21.30 -0.82
C THR A 89 -2.08 -22.58 -0.81
N SER A 90 -2.04 -23.32 0.30
CA SER A 90 -2.92 -24.44 0.61
C SER A 90 -3.25 -24.42 2.11
N LEU A 91 -4.52 -24.66 2.43
CA LEU A 91 -4.99 -24.85 3.79
C LEU A 91 -4.96 -26.32 4.24
N GLU A 92 -4.68 -27.25 3.31
CA GLU A 92 -4.59 -28.67 3.63
C GLU A 92 -3.37 -28.94 4.54
N GLY A 93 -3.63 -29.53 5.70
CA GLY A 93 -2.59 -29.85 6.68
C GLY A 93 -2.13 -28.66 7.55
N THR A 94 -2.62 -27.45 7.27
CA THR A 94 -2.31 -26.25 8.07
C THR A 94 -3.17 -26.24 9.33
N ASN A 95 -2.59 -25.86 10.46
CA ASN A 95 -3.34 -25.79 11.70
C ASN A 95 -4.38 -24.64 11.62
N PRO A 96 -5.68 -24.91 11.78
CA PRO A 96 -6.73 -23.88 11.63
C PRO A 96 -6.67 -22.78 12.69
N ASN A 97 -5.92 -22.99 13.77
CA ASN A 97 -5.69 -21.99 14.81
C ASN A 97 -4.48 -21.10 14.51
N GLU A 98 -3.71 -21.35 13.45
CA GLU A 98 -2.61 -20.47 13.06
C GLU A 98 -3.15 -19.14 12.50
N PRO A 99 -2.62 -17.99 12.94
CA PRO A 99 -3.07 -16.68 12.48
C PRO A 99 -3.08 -16.54 10.96
N LYS A 100 -2.07 -17.10 10.27
CA LYS A 100 -1.97 -17.06 8.80
C LYS A 100 -3.05 -17.89 8.10
N ALA A 101 -3.41 -19.06 8.66
CA ALA A 101 -4.51 -19.87 8.14
C ALA A 101 -5.87 -19.15 8.31
N GLN A 102 -6.10 -18.53 9.47
CA GLN A 102 -7.30 -17.74 9.72
C GLN A 102 -7.38 -16.49 8.83
N ALA A 103 -6.26 -15.81 8.60
CA ALA A 103 -6.20 -14.68 7.68
C ALA A 103 -6.49 -15.10 6.23
N THR A 104 -5.93 -16.23 5.79
CA THR A 104 -6.17 -16.82 4.46
C THR A 104 -7.66 -17.09 4.25
N LEU A 105 -8.33 -17.75 5.21
CA LEU A 105 -9.78 -18.00 5.15
C LEU A 105 -10.60 -16.70 5.05
N LYS A 106 -10.19 -15.64 5.73
CA LYS A 106 -10.85 -14.32 5.62
C LYS A 106 -10.64 -13.69 4.24
N MET A 107 -9.46 -13.82 3.67
CA MET A 107 -9.15 -13.33 2.31
C MET A 107 -9.97 -14.08 1.25
N GLU A 108 -10.04 -15.41 1.34
CA GLU A 108 -10.85 -16.24 0.44
C GLU A 108 -12.34 -15.85 0.50
N ASN A 109 -12.89 -15.67 1.71
CA ASN A 109 -14.30 -15.30 1.89
C ASN A 109 -14.61 -13.87 1.41
N SER A 110 -13.66 -12.94 1.49
CA SER A 110 -13.83 -11.55 1.07
C SER A 110 -13.47 -11.31 -0.40
N GLY A 111 -12.81 -12.28 -1.04
CA GLY A 111 -12.25 -12.11 -2.38
C GLY A 111 -11.20 -11.00 -2.47
N THR A 112 -10.53 -10.68 -1.35
CA THR A 112 -9.47 -9.67 -1.29
C THR A 112 -8.22 -10.29 -0.66
N TYR A 113 -7.18 -10.37 -1.46
CA TYR A 113 -5.90 -11.00 -1.14
C TYR A 113 -4.84 -9.94 -0.86
N ILE A 114 -4.00 -10.23 0.12
CA ILE A 114 -2.93 -9.32 0.57
C ILE A 114 -1.58 -9.84 0.08
N TYR A 115 -0.77 -8.92 -0.42
CA TYR A 115 0.57 -9.18 -0.92
C TYR A 115 1.56 -8.21 -0.29
N ASP A 116 2.74 -8.71 0.08
CA ASP A 116 3.87 -7.89 0.47
C ASP A 116 4.60 -7.47 -0.80
N GLY A 117 4.77 -6.16 -0.93
CA GLY A 117 5.40 -5.52 -2.06
C GLY A 117 6.79 -5.02 -1.76
N TRP A 118 7.68 -5.14 -2.74
CA TRP A 118 9.03 -4.58 -2.68
C TRP A 118 9.39 -3.87 -3.96
N LEU A 119 9.94 -2.67 -3.81
CA LEU A 119 10.52 -1.87 -4.89
C LEU A 119 11.95 -1.46 -4.49
N PRO A 120 12.99 -1.90 -5.23
CA PRO A 120 14.36 -1.44 -4.97
C PRO A 120 14.54 0.02 -5.39
N ILE A 121 15.18 0.83 -4.54
CA ILE A 121 15.46 2.25 -4.80
C ILE A 121 16.92 2.55 -4.47
N GLU A 122 17.78 2.49 -5.47
CA GLU A 122 19.23 2.62 -5.29
C GLU A 122 19.70 4.04 -4.96
N ASN A 123 18.99 5.03 -5.50
CA ASN A 123 19.22 6.45 -5.31
C ASN A 123 18.05 7.07 -4.53
N LEU A 124 18.35 7.65 -3.37
CA LEU A 124 17.38 8.23 -2.45
C LEU A 124 17.26 9.75 -2.58
N SER A 125 17.65 10.32 -3.73
CA SER A 125 17.25 11.69 -4.07
C SER A 125 15.71 11.76 -4.18
N GLU A 126 15.13 12.90 -3.80
CA GLU A 126 13.67 13.07 -3.82
C GLU A 126 13.08 12.85 -5.22
N GLU A 127 13.75 13.32 -6.28
CA GLU A 127 13.38 13.08 -7.67
C GLU A 127 13.37 11.59 -8.02
N SER A 128 14.43 10.86 -7.65
CA SER A 128 14.51 9.41 -7.86
C SER A 128 13.40 8.68 -7.12
N ILE A 129 13.08 9.10 -5.89
CA ILE A 129 11.98 8.51 -5.13
C ILE A 129 10.63 8.73 -5.83
N ARG A 130 10.37 9.95 -6.34
CA ARG A 130 9.14 10.26 -7.09
C ARG A 130 9.03 9.41 -8.35
N ASP A 131 10.12 9.31 -9.11
CA ASP A 131 10.16 8.50 -10.34
C ASP A 131 9.89 7.03 -10.04
N ASN A 132 10.49 6.48 -8.97
CA ASN A 132 10.26 5.10 -8.54
C ASN A 132 8.80 4.88 -8.09
N LEU A 133 8.21 5.83 -7.37
CA LEU A 133 6.79 5.75 -6.98
C LEU A 133 5.86 5.84 -8.20
N GLN A 134 6.20 6.64 -9.21
CA GLN A 134 5.47 6.65 -10.48
C GLN A 134 5.57 5.29 -11.18
N GLN A 135 6.77 4.72 -11.27
CA GLN A 135 7.01 3.40 -11.85
C GLN A 135 6.27 2.28 -11.11
N LEU A 136 6.11 2.39 -9.80
CA LEU A 136 5.28 1.50 -8.99
C LEU A 136 3.81 1.58 -9.44
N ASN A 137 3.26 2.78 -9.54
CA ASN A 137 1.88 3.00 -9.99
C ASN A 137 1.65 2.49 -11.42
N GLU A 138 2.62 2.69 -12.32
CA GLU A 138 2.58 2.14 -13.68
C GLU A 138 2.56 0.60 -13.65
N SER A 139 3.38 -0.03 -12.80
CA SER A 139 3.44 -1.49 -12.65
C SER A 139 2.12 -2.07 -12.12
N MET A 140 1.52 -1.40 -11.13
CA MET A 140 0.20 -1.76 -10.60
C MET A 140 -0.91 -1.58 -11.64
N SER A 141 -0.83 -0.53 -12.45
CA SER A 141 -1.79 -0.29 -13.55
C SER A 141 -1.70 -1.37 -14.62
N VAL A 142 -0.48 -1.75 -15.03
CA VAL A 142 -0.25 -2.85 -15.97
C VAL A 142 -0.81 -4.16 -15.39
N PHE A 143 -0.53 -4.44 -14.12
CA PHE A 143 -1.08 -5.62 -13.45
C PHE A 143 -2.61 -5.64 -13.50
N SER A 144 -3.27 -4.54 -13.15
CA SER A 144 -4.74 -4.43 -13.15
C SER A 144 -5.35 -4.63 -14.53
N ILE A 145 -4.75 -4.06 -15.57
CA ILE A 145 -5.21 -4.20 -16.96
C ILE A 145 -5.09 -5.65 -17.43
N VAL A 146 -3.94 -6.29 -17.17
CA VAL A 146 -3.65 -7.65 -17.66
C VAL A 146 -4.48 -8.69 -16.91
N SER A 147 -4.61 -8.55 -15.59
CA SER A 147 -5.36 -9.49 -14.75
C SER A 147 -6.86 -9.22 -14.72
N GLY A 148 -7.32 -8.08 -15.25
CA GLY A 148 -8.71 -7.62 -15.11
C GLY A 148 -9.14 -7.46 -13.65
N SER A 149 -8.17 -7.25 -12.75
CA SER A 149 -8.35 -7.23 -11.30
C SER A 149 -8.04 -5.85 -10.76
N ARG A 150 -8.63 -5.51 -9.62
CA ARG A 150 -8.29 -4.30 -8.87
C ARG A 150 -7.02 -4.56 -8.05
N ILE A 151 -6.13 -3.57 -7.98
CA ILE A 151 -5.02 -3.56 -7.03
C ILE A 151 -4.87 -2.16 -6.43
N GLU A 152 -4.76 -2.11 -5.12
CA GLU A 152 -4.47 -0.90 -4.34
C GLU A 152 -3.25 -1.19 -3.48
N TRP A 153 -2.47 -0.16 -3.13
CA TRP A 153 -1.29 -0.35 -2.29
C TRP A 153 -1.09 0.79 -1.29
N GLU A 154 -0.46 0.47 -0.16
CA GLU A 154 -0.07 1.44 0.86
C GLU A 154 1.32 1.16 1.42
N PRO A 155 2.06 2.18 1.92
CA PRO A 155 3.32 1.97 2.62
C PRO A 155 3.15 1.01 3.79
N LYS A 156 4.04 0.01 3.91
CA LYS A 156 3.98 -0.95 5.03
C LYS A 156 4.34 -0.30 6.37
N TYR A 157 5.22 0.71 6.31
CA TYR A 157 5.69 1.49 7.46
C TYR A 157 5.40 2.98 7.23
N PRO A 158 4.17 3.43 7.49
CA PRO A 158 3.80 4.83 7.30
C PRO A 158 4.62 5.74 8.23
N ALA A 159 5.20 6.79 7.66
CA ALA A 159 5.96 7.79 8.40
C ALA A 159 5.05 8.70 9.24
N GLY A 160 4.68 8.25 10.43
CA GLY A 160 3.86 8.98 11.41
C GLY A 160 2.51 8.31 11.71
N ASN A 161 1.75 8.87 12.66
CA ASN A 161 0.38 8.46 12.85
C ASN A 161 -0.40 8.84 11.59
N ILE A 162 -0.95 7.84 10.89
CA ILE A 162 -2.03 8.04 9.94
C ILE A 162 -3.20 8.58 10.77
N ILE A 163 -3.26 9.90 10.92
CA ILE A 163 -4.54 10.55 11.15
C ILE A 163 -5.18 10.46 9.78
N ASP A 164 -6.23 9.65 9.64
CA ASP A 164 -7.10 9.69 8.47
C ASP A 164 -7.36 11.16 8.16
N SER A 165 -6.78 11.66 7.08
CA SER A 165 -6.91 13.07 6.75
C SER A 165 -8.36 13.25 6.34
N ILE A 166 -9.18 13.77 7.25
CA ILE A 166 -10.54 14.21 6.91
C ILE A 166 -10.36 15.32 5.88
N HIS A 167 -10.62 15.00 4.61
CA HIS A 167 -10.58 15.97 3.54
C HIS A 167 -11.86 16.81 3.59
N TYR A 168 -11.76 18.02 4.15
CA TYR A 168 -12.87 18.94 4.17
C TYR A 168 -13.03 19.61 2.80
N LEU A 169 -14.17 19.38 2.14
CA LEU A 169 -14.51 20.04 0.89
C LEU A 169 -14.68 21.54 1.12
N THR A 170 -13.99 22.35 0.32
CA THR A 170 -14.16 23.81 0.33
C THR A 170 -15.42 24.21 -0.45
N PRO A 171 -15.96 25.43 -0.25
CA PRO A 171 -17.06 25.94 -1.07
C PRO A 171 -16.76 25.92 -2.58
N ASN A 172 -15.49 26.13 -2.98
CA ASN A 172 -15.07 26.00 -4.38
C ASN A 172 -15.22 24.55 -4.88
N HIS A 173 -14.80 23.56 -4.11
CA HIS A 173 -14.97 22.15 -4.49
C HIS A 173 -16.46 21.80 -4.70
N LEU A 174 -17.34 22.31 -3.83
CA LEU A 174 -18.78 22.10 -3.96
C LEU A 174 -19.36 22.78 -5.21
N SER A 175 -18.91 23.99 -5.54
CA SER A 175 -19.30 24.69 -6.79
C SER A 175 -18.86 23.90 -8.02
N THR A 176 -17.60 23.44 -8.04
CA THR A 176 -17.06 22.64 -9.15
C THR A 176 -17.81 21.32 -9.32
N ILE A 177 -18.17 20.63 -8.23
CA ILE A 177 -18.99 19.41 -8.29
C ILE A 177 -20.37 19.71 -8.89
N ALA A 178 -21.01 20.81 -8.48
CA ALA A 178 -22.31 21.22 -9.02
C ALA A 178 -22.23 21.54 -10.52
N GLU A 179 -21.20 22.28 -10.94
CA GLU A 179 -20.96 22.62 -12.34
C GLU A 179 -20.72 21.38 -13.21
N ILE A 180 -19.88 20.45 -12.74
CA ILE A 180 -19.61 19.18 -13.45
C ILE A 180 -20.90 18.35 -13.56
N SER A 181 -21.71 18.30 -12.50
CA SER A 181 -22.99 17.60 -12.50
C SER A 181 -23.96 18.19 -13.53
N ASP A 182 -24.09 19.50 -13.58
CA ASP A 182 -24.95 20.21 -14.54
C ASP A 182 -24.49 20.02 -15.99
N LEU A 183 -23.18 20.03 -16.22
CA LEU A 183 -22.60 19.74 -17.53
C LEU A 183 -22.87 18.28 -17.95
N ALA A 184 -22.70 17.33 -17.02
CA ALA A 184 -22.95 15.92 -17.28
C ALA A 184 -24.44 15.66 -17.62
N VAL A 185 -25.39 16.34 -16.98
CA VAL A 185 -26.83 16.20 -17.29
C VAL A 185 -27.15 16.68 -18.71
N LYS A 186 -26.45 17.71 -19.20
CA LYS A 186 -26.62 18.27 -20.55
C LYS A 186 -25.99 17.42 -21.66
N MET A 187 -25.17 16.43 -21.32
CA MET A 187 -24.55 15.52 -22.29
C MET A 187 -25.53 14.49 -22.85
N LYS A 188 -25.19 13.96 -24.04
CA LYS A 188 -25.89 12.80 -24.59
C LYS A 188 -25.75 11.59 -23.67
N LYS A 189 -26.77 10.75 -23.65
CA LYS A 189 -26.90 9.64 -22.69
C LYS A 189 -25.75 8.63 -22.81
N GLU A 190 -25.25 8.36 -24.02
CA GLU A 190 -24.11 7.46 -24.21
C GLU A 190 -22.80 8.04 -23.65
N ASP A 191 -22.53 9.32 -23.90
CA ASP A 191 -21.31 10.01 -23.45
C ASP A 191 -21.30 10.14 -21.92
N ARG A 192 -22.45 10.51 -21.34
CA ARG A 192 -22.64 10.59 -19.90
C ARG A 192 -22.38 9.24 -19.22
N LYS A 193 -22.87 8.15 -19.80
CA LYS A 193 -22.60 6.79 -19.28
C LYS A 193 -21.13 6.42 -19.36
N SER A 194 -20.44 6.83 -20.43
CA SER A 194 -19.02 6.54 -20.61
C SER A 194 -18.18 7.29 -19.57
N ILE A 195 -18.46 8.59 -19.36
CA ILE A 195 -17.80 9.40 -18.33
C ILE A 195 -18.06 8.83 -16.94
N PHE A 196 -19.31 8.53 -16.58
CA PHE A 196 -19.58 7.95 -15.26
C PHE A 196 -18.97 6.55 -15.10
N ARG A 197 -18.85 5.74 -16.15
CA ARG A 197 -18.09 4.49 -16.09
C ARG A 197 -16.60 4.72 -15.86
N SER A 198 -16.00 5.70 -16.53
CA SER A 198 -14.60 6.07 -16.31
C SER A 198 -14.36 6.61 -14.89
N ILE A 199 -15.28 7.44 -14.38
CA ILE A 199 -15.23 7.93 -13.00
C ILE A 199 -15.45 6.79 -12.01
N SER A 200 -16.42 5.90 -12.22
CA SER A 200 -16.62 4.73 -11.36
C SER A 200 -15.44 3.75 -11.41
N TRP A 201 -14.67 3.72 -12.49
CA TRP A 201 -13.42 2.97 -12.56
C TRP A 201 -12.31 3.63 -11.72
N LEU A 202 -12.29 4.96 -11.63
CA LEU A 202 -11.39 5.74 -10.78
C LEU A 202 -11.82 5.80 -9.30
N ASP A 203 -13.11 5.65 -9.02
CA ASP A 203 -13.70 5.63 -7.66
C ASP A 203 -13.56 4.25 -6.99
N GLN A 204 -13.17 3.24 -7.76
CA GLN A 204 -12.79 1.91 -7.29
C GLN A 204 -11.26 1.74 -7.18
N SER A 205 -10.50 2.83 -7.20
CA SER A 205 -9.03 2.85 -7.05
C SER A 205 -8.56 3.71 -5.89
#